data_AF-A0A6B3FQN9-F1
#
_entry.id   AF-A0A6B3FQN9-F1
#
_cell.length_a   1.000
_cell.length_b   1.000
_cell.length_c   1.000
_cell.angle_alpha   90.00
_cell.angle_beta   90.00
_cell.angle_gamma   90.00
#
_symmetry.space_group_name_H-M   'P 1'
#
loop_
_entity.id
_entity.type
_entity.pdbx_description
1 polymer ?
#
loop_
_entity_poly.entity_id
_entity_poly.type
_entity_poly.pdbx_seq_one_letter_code
_entity_poly.pdbx_strand_id
1 'polypeptide(L)'
;EVHALVGENGAGKSTLIKVLTGVYQSDEGEVRVSGEPVRFARPFEAQQAGISTIYQEVNLVPLMSVARNIFLGREPKNRFGLIDFPRMNRE
;
A
#
# COMPACT_ATOMS: atom_id res chain seq x y z
N GLU A 1 -11.75 -10.42 10.80
CA GLU A 1 -11.88 -9.64 12.05
C GLU A 1 -11.58 -8.19 11.77
N VAL A 2 -12.08 -7.26 12.59
CA VAL A 2 -11.73 -5.84 12.50
C VAL A 2 -11.05 -5.46 13.81
N HIS A 3 -9.80 -5.00 13.71
CA HIS A 3 -9.00 -4.58 14.84
C HIS A 3 -8.82 -3.06 14.80
N ALA A 4 -8.78 -2.43 15.97
CA ALA A 4 -8.56 -1.00 16.11
C ALA A 4 -7.30 -0.74 16.93
N LEU A 5 -6.43 0.13 16.42
CA LEU A 5 -5.28 0.65 17.14
C LEU A 5 -5.57 2.10 17.54
N VAL A 6 -5.74 2.34 18.84
CA VAL A 6 -6.15 3.63 19.39
C VAL A 6 -5.10 4.12 20.38
N GLY A 7 -4.91 5.43 20.48
CA GLY A 7 -3.93 6.08 21.34
C GLY A 7 -3.81 7.56 21.01
N GLU A 8 -3.15 8.33 21.87
CA GLU A 8 -2.97 9.77 21.69
C GLU A 8 -2.10 10.12 20.47
N ASN A 9 -2.13 11.38 20.05
CA ASN A 9 -1.20 11.87 19.03
C ASN A 9 0.24 11.75 19.54
N GLY A 10 1.12 11.23 18.72
CA GLY A 10 2.50 10.93 19.12
C GLY A 10 2.70 9.52 19.71
N ALA A 11 1.65 8.76 20.01
CA ALA A 11 1.77 7.39 20.54
C ALA A 11 2.32 6.34 19.53
N GLY A 12 2.80 6.76 18.35
CA GLY A 12 3.44 5.87 17.38
C GLY A 12 2.52 5.09 16.44
N LYS A 13 1.19 5.31 16.46
CA LYS A 13 0.22 4.60 15.59
C LYS A 13 0.60 4.64 14.10
N SER A 14 0.87 5.84 13.57
CA SER A 14 1.26 6.00 12.17
C SER A 14 2.65 5.44 11.89
N THR A 15 3.55 5.45 12.87
CA THR A 15 4.87 4.81 12.78
C THR A 15 4.71 3.31 12.64
N LEU A 16 3.84 2.68 13.44
CA LEU A 16 3.56 1.24 13.33
C LEU A 16 3.03 0.88 11.94
N ILE A 17 2.04 1.63 11.42
CA ILE A 17 1.53 1.41 10.07
C ILE A 17 2.65 1.54 9.01
N LYS A 18 3.55 2.54 9.16
CA LYS A 18 4.70 2.71 8.27
C LYS A 18 5.70 1.54 8.34
N VAL A 19 5.90 0.95 9.52
CA VAL A 19 6.74 -0.24 9.68
C VAL A 19 6.09 -1.46 9.02
N LEU A 20 4.80 -1.71 9.28
CA LEU A 20 4.04 -2.82 8.67
C LEU A 20 3.98 -2.73 7.14
N THR A 21 4.05 -1.52 6.60
CA THR A 21 4.06 -1.26 5.16
C THR A 21 5.46 -1.13 4.57
N GLY A 22 6.55 -1.33 5.32
CA GLY A 22 7.91 -1.23 4.80
C GLY A 22 8.35 0.19 4.38
N VAL A 23 7.63 1.23 4.82
CA VAL A 23 8.08 2.63 4.69
C VAL A 23 9.24 2.88 5.65
N TYR A 24 9.15 2.35 6.87
CA TYR A 24 10.23 2.36 7.86
C TYR A 24 10.66 0.93 8.17
N GLN A 25 11.93 0.75 8.54
CA GLN A 25 12.40 -0.50 9.10
C GLN A 25 12.15 -0.51 10.60
N SER A 26 11.77 -1.66 11.15
CA SER A 26 11.79 -1.86 12.60
C SER A 26 13.25 -1.96 13.06
N ASP A 27 13.55 -1.33 14.20
CA ASP A 27 14.86 -1.46 14.83
C ASP A 27 15.02 -2.87 15.44
N GLU A 28 13.94 -3.38 16.04
CA GLU A 28 13.87 -4.69 16.70
C GLU A 28 12.47 -5.33 16.54
N GLY A 29 12.34 -6.61 16.89
CA GLY A 29 11.11 -7.38 16.76
C GLY A 29 10.91 -8.01 15.38
N GLU A 30 9.76 -8.64 15.17
CA GLU A 30 9.41 -9.27 13.89
C GLU A 30 7.98 -8.96 13.45
N VAL A 31 7.77 -8.90 12.14
CA VAL A 31 6.44 -8.81 11.52
C VAL A 31 6.20 -10.14 10.82
N ARG A 32 5.00 -10.71 10.98
CA ARG A 32 4.58 -11.93 10.30
C ARG A 32 3.33 -11.70 9.48
N VAL A 33 3.30 -12.25 8.27
CA VAL A 33 2.12 -12.26 7.38
C VAL A 33 1.81 -13.71 7.06
N SER A 34 0.58 -14.14 7.36
CA SER A 34 0.16 -15.54 7.19
C SER A 34 1.08 -16.55 7.92
N GLY A 35 1.66 -16.14 9.05
CA GLY A 35 2.57 -16.95 9.87
C GLY A 35 4.06 -16.83 9.50
N GLU A 36 4.37 -16.33 8.30
CA GLU A 36 5.73 -16.21 7.80
C GLU A 36 6.38 -14.87 8.18
N PRO A 37 7.63 -14.86 8.65
CA PRO A 37 8.35 -13.63 8.95
C PRO A 37 8.61 -12.84 7.66
N VAL A 38 8.35 -11.53 7.71
CA VAL A 38 8.54 -10.62 6.57
C VAL A 38 9.42 -9.44 6.95
N ARG A 39 10.21 -8.99 5.99
CA ARG A 39 10.95 -7.74 6.07
C ARG A 39 10.90 -7.04 4.71
N PHE A 40 10.01 -6.06 4.59
CA PHE A 40 9.84 -5.32 3.35
C PHE A 40 10.87 -4.19 3.29
N ALA A 41 11.67 -4.15 2.22
CA ALA A 41 12.59 -3.05 1.97
C ALA A 41 11.88 -1.84 1.34
N ARG A 42 10.72 -2.09 0.70
CA ARG A 42 9.93 -1.09 -0.02
C ARG A 42 8.43 -1.32 0.17
N PRO A 43 7.60 -0.25 0.18
CA PRO A 43 6.15 -0.40 0.31
C PRO A 43 5.48 -1.28 -0.73
N PHE A 44 6.03 -1.31 -1.94
CA PHE A 44 5.55 -2.17 -3.01
C PHE A 44 5.64 -3.68 -2.67
N GLU A 45 6.61 -4.10 -1.85
CA GLU A 45 6.76 -5.49 -1.44
C GLU A 45 5.66 -5.88 -0.44
N ALA A 46 5.32 -4.99 0.51
CA ALA A 46 4.21 -5.18 1.43
C ALA A 46 2.87 -5.30 0.68
N GLN A 47 2.68 -4.48 -0.36
CA GLN A 47 1.48 -4.54 -1.21
C GLN A 47 1.38 -5.86 -1.97
N GLN A 48 2.49 -6.38 -2.51
CA GLN A 48 2.52 -7.70 -3.16
C GLN A 48 2.22 -8.84 -2.16
N ALA A 49 2.57 -8.67 -0.88
CA ALA A 49 2.21 -9.59 0.20
C ALA A 49 0.75 -9.45 0.66
N GLY A 50 -0.06 -8.61 0.00
CA GLY A 50 -1.48 -8.41 0.29
C GLY A 50 -1.77 -7.32 1.34
N ILE A 51 -0.76 -6.58 1.80
CA ILE A 51 -0.95 -5.47 2.75
C ILE A 51 -1.29 -4.20 1.98
N SER A 52 -2.55 -3.78 2.05
CA SER A 52 -2.99 -2.50 1.52
C SER A 52 -3.15 -1.48 2.64
N THR A 53 -2.71 -0.25 2.42
CA THR A 53 -2.81 0.84 3.39
C THR A 53 -3.32 2.10 2.73
N ILE A 54 -4.26 2.77 3.40
CA ILE A 54 -4.73 4.11 3.06
C ILE A 54 -4.10 5.06 4.07
N TYR A 55 -3.24 5.96 3.59
CA TYR A 55 -2.64 6.98 4.45
C TYR A 55 -3.64 8.12 4.69
N GLN A 56 -3.45 8.85 5.79
CA GLN A 56 -4.37 9.92 6.23
C GLN A 56 -4.51 11.04 5.19
N GLU A 57 -3.48 11.29 4.41
CA GLU A 57 -3.50 12.25 3.31
C GLU A 57 -3.67 11.53 1.97
N VAL A 58 -4.78 11.82 1.29
CA VAL A 58 -5.04 11.31 -0.05
C VAL A 58 -4.29 12.19 -1.05
N ASN A 59 -3.16 11.69 -1.54
CA ASN A 59 -2.42 12.36 -2.60
C ASN A 59 -3.02 11.98 -3.96
N LEU A 60 -3.84 12.86 -4.52
CA LEU A 60 -4.33 12.75 -5.89
C LEU A 60 -3.32 13.37 -6.86
N VAL A 61 -3.25 12.83 -8.06
CA VAL A 61 -2.58 13.44 -9.21
C VAL A 61 -3.65 14.19 -10.01
N PRO A 62 -3.75 15.53 -9.91
CA PRO A 62 -4.91 16.27 -10.44
C PRO A 62 -5.04 16.20 -11.96
N LEU A 63 -3.92 16.03 -12.65
CA LEU A 63 -3.85 15.93 -14.11
C LEU A 63 -4.20 14.53 -14.63
N MET A 64 -4.53 13.58 -13.75
CA MET A 64 -4.94 12.23 -14.10
C MET A 64 -6.45 12.06 -13.94
N SER A 65 -7.04 11.21 -14.79
CA SER A 65 -8.43 10.79 -14.60
C SER A 65 -8.59 10.02 -13.28
N VAL A 66 -9.83 9.87 -12.82
CA VAL A 66 -10.17 9.05 -11.65
C VAL A 66 -9.63 7.64 -11.80
N ALA A 67 -9.87 7.00 -12.96
CA ALA A 67 -9.36 5.66 -13.24
C ALA A 67 -7.82 5.61 -13.12
N ARG A 68 -7.10 6.58 -13.69
CA ARG A 68 -5.63 6.60 -13.56
C ARG A 68 -5.14 6.83 -12.13
N ASN A 69 -5.85 7.61 -11.33
CA ASN A 69 -5.52 7.78 -9.91
C ASN A 69 -5.72 6.47 -9.13
N ILE A 70 -6.82 5.74 -9.39
CA ILE A 70 -7.13 4.47 -8.71
C ILE A 70 -6.13 3.37 -9.10
N PHE A 71 -5.78 3.28 -10.38
CA PHE A 71 -4.90 2.25 -10.93
C PHE A 71 -3.41 2.61 -10.89
N LEU A 72 -3.03 3.75 -10.30
CA LEU A 72 -1.64 4.19 -10.28
C LEU A 72 -0.72 3.15 -9.62
N GLY A 73 0.31 2.70 -10.34
CA GLY A 73 1.21 1.64 -9.90
C GLY A 73 0.62 0.22 -9.96
N ARG A 74 -0.58 0.07 -10.52
CA ARG A 74 -1.35 -1.17 -10.67
C ARG A 74 -2.01 -1.25 -12.05
N GLU A 75 -1.44 -0.57 -13.04
CA GLU A 75 -2.09 -0.36 -14.32
C GLU A 75 -2.30 -1.71 -15.03
N PRO A 76 -3.53 -2.01 -15.53
CA PRO A 76 -3.75 -3.21 -16.30
C PRO A 76 -2.90 -3.17 -17.57
N LYS A 77 -2.23 -4.28 -17.87
CA LYS A 77 -1.39 -4.42 -19.08
C LYS A 77 -2.06 -5.35 -20.08
N ASN A 78 -1.93 -5.01 -21.36
CA ASN A 78 -2.36 -5.87 -22.46
C ASN A 78 -1.33 -6.97 -22.74
N ARG A 79 -1.63 -7.86 -23.70
CA ARG A 79 -0.73 -8.98 -24.09
C ARG A 79 0.66 -8.56 -24.59
N PHE A 80 0.85 -7.28 -24.92
CA PHE A 80 2.13 -6.71 -25.35
C PHE A 80 2.85 -5.96 -24.21
N GLY A 81 2.34 -6.00 -22.99
CA GLY A 81 2.92 -5.33 -21.82
C GLY A 81 2.65 -3.82 -21.75
N LEU A 82 1.85 -3.27 -22.66
CA LEU A 82 1.46 -1.85 -22.66
C LEU A 82 0.24 -1.63 -21.77
N ILE A 83 0.08 -0.41 -21.25
CA ILE A 83 -1.08 -0.03 -20.43
C ILE A 83 -2.37 -0.15 -21.25
N ASP A 84 -3.35 -0.87 -20.71
CA ASP A 84 -4.68 -1.06 -21.31
C ASP A 84 -5.66 -0.02 -20.75
N PHE A 85 -5.65 1.18 -21.34
CA PHE A 85 -6.58 2.25 -20.97
C PHE A 85 -8.06 1.86 -21.17
N PRO A 86 -8.47 1.17 -22.25
CA PRO A 86 -9.85 0.71 -22.38
C PRO A 86 -10.29 -0.19 -21.24
N ARG A 87 -9.45 -1.14 -20.80
CA ARG A 87 -9.75 -1.99 -19.64
C ARG A 87 -9.81 -1.17 -18.35
N MET A 88 -8.84 -0.30 -18.13
CA MET A 88 -8.77 0.56 -16.94
C MET A 88 -10.03 1.43 -16.75
N ASN A 89 -10.64 1.92 -17.84
CA ASN A 89 -11.85 2.76 -17.73
C ASN A 89 -13.16 1.95 -17.63
N ARG A 90 -13.12 0.62 -17.81
CA ARG A 90 -14.30 -0.25 -17.66
C ARG A 90 -14.42 -0.86 -16.26
N GLU A 91 -13.29 -1.02 -15.57
CA GLU A 91 -13.21 -1.46 -14.17
C GLU A 91 -13.44 -0.27 -13.22
#